data_AF-A0A949S7T1-F1
#
_entry.id   AF-A0A949S7T1-F1
#
_cell.length_a   1.000
_cell.length_b   1.000
_cell.length_c   1.000
_cell.angle_alpha   90.00
_cell.angle_beta   90.00
_cell.angle_gamma   90.00
#
_symmetry.space_group_name_H-M   'P 1'
#
loop_
_entity.id
_entity.type
_entity.pdbx_description
1 polymer ?
#
loop_
_entity_poly.entity_id
_entity_poly.type
_entity_poly.pdbx_seq_one_letter_code
_entity_poly.pdbx_strand_id
1 'polypeptide(L)' 'MTNFIYWLGDVFNAFFNVFEKLGNVPNYFFIVVGFLGLFYWLNMQKKFNKKAQEQNTLR' A
#
# COMPACT_ATOMS: atom_id res chain seq x y z
N MET A 1 -23.73 -17.33 21.69
CA MET A 1 -23.97 -16.49 20.50
C MET A 1 -23.88 -15.01 20.84
N THR A 2 -24.69 -14.50 21.77
CA THR A 2 -24.70 -13.08 22.15
C THR A 2 -23.33 -12.53 22.60
N ASN A 3 -22.58 -13.26 23.45
CA ASN A 3 -21.25 -12.84 23.90
C ASN A 3 -20.22 -12.74 22.75
N PHE A 4 -20.33 -13.63 21.76
CA PHE A 4 -19.47 -13.58 20.58
C PHE A 4 -19.75 -12.34 19.73
N ILE A 5 -21.02 -11.97 19.57
CA ILE A 5 -21.42 -10.78 18.80
C ILE A 5 -20.95 -9.49 19.50
N TYR A 6 -21.06 -9.40 20.82
CA TYR A 6 -20.55 -8.23 21.56
C TYR A 6 -19.03 -8.12 21.49
N TRP A 7 -18.32 -9.22 21.72
CA TRP A 7 -16.86 -9.25 21.59
C TRP A 7 -16.41 -8.85 20.17
N LEU A 8 -17.09 -9.36 19.14
CA LEU A 8 -16.80 -9.00 17.76
C LEU A 8 -17.05 -7.51 17.50
N GLY A 9 -18.14 -6.97 18.06
CA GLY A 9 -18.43 -5.53 18.03
C GLY A 9 -17.34 -4.69 18.69
N ASP A 10 -16.83 -5.11 19.85
CA ASP A 10 -15.74 -4.41 20.55
C ASP A 10 -14.45 -4.42 19.73
N VAL A 11 -14.13 -5.55 19.07
CA VAL A 11 -12.96 -5.65 18.19
C VAL A 11 -13.08 -4.70 17.00
N PHE A 12 -14.23 -4.67 16.32
CA PHE A 12 -14.44 -3.74 15.21
C PHE A 12 -14.44 -2.28 15.67
N ASN A 13 -15.09 -1.97 16.80
CA ASN A 13 -15.06 -0.62 17.37
C ASN A 13 -13.64 -0.19 17.71
N ALA A 14 -12.82 -1.07 18.30
CA ALA A 14 -11.43 -0.77 18.58
C ALA A 14 -10.63 -0.53 17.28
N PHE A 15 -10.82 -1.38 16.28
CA PHE A 15 -10.18 -1.26 14.97
C PHE A 15 -10.55 0.05 14.28
N PHE A 16 -11.83 0.36 14.12
CA PHE A 16 -12.29 1.57 13.43
C PHE A 16 -11.97 2.86 14.22
N ASN A 17 -12.01 2.83 15.56
CA ASN A 17 -11.56 3.98 16.37
C ASN A 17 -10.10 4.34 16.12
N VAL A 18 -9.23 3.36 15.81
CA VAL A 18 -7.83 3.66 15.43
C VAL A 18 -7.81 4.47 14.13
N PHE A 19 -8.57 4.08 13.11
CA PHE A 19 -8.62 4.82 11.85
C PHE A 19 -9.27 6.20 12.01
N GLU A 20 -10.31 6.33 12.85
CA GLU A 20 -10.94 7.62 13.14
C GLU A 20 -9.95 8.59 13.80
N LYS A 21 -9.19 8.12 14.81
CA LYS A 21 -8.15 8.93 15.47
C LYS A 21 -7.02 9.33 14.52
N LEU A 22 -6.67 8.47 13.57
CA LEU A 22 -5.63 8.74 12.58
C LEU A 22 -6.11 9.70 11.47
N GLY A 23 -7.42 9.83 11.28
CA GLY A 23 -8.01 10.70 10.25
C GLY A 23 -7.43 10.43 8.86
N ASN A 24 -6.85 11.46 8.24
CA ASN A 24 -6.26 11.36 6.89
C ASN A 24 -4.80 10.89 6.86
N VAL A 25 -4.16 10.64 8.00
CA VAL A 25 -2.75 10.18 8.05
C VAL A 25 -2.52 8.91 7.20
N PRO A 26 -3.37 7.87 7.25
CA PRO A 26 -3.20 6.68 6.43
C PRO A 26 -3.29 7.00 4.93
N ASN A 27 -4.18 7.91 4.53
CA ASN A 27 -4.33 8.33 3.14
C ASN A 27 -3.05 9.00 2.62
N TYR A 28 -2.49 9.96 3.37
CA TYR A 28 -1.22 10.58 3.01
C TYR A 28 -0.07 9.57 2.98
N PHE A 29 -0.04 8.64 3.93
CA PHE A 29 0.95 7.56 3.94
C PHE A 29 0.86 6.70 2.67
N PHE A 30 -0.33 6.24 2.28
CA PHE A 30 -0.51 5.45 1.07
C PHE A 30 -0.15 6.23 -0.20
N ILE A 31 -0.48 7.53 -0.26
CA ILE A 31 -0.08 8.39 -1.37
C ILE A 31 1.45 8.47 -1.47
N VAL A 32 2.15 8.72 -0.37
CA VAL A 32 3.61 8.84 -0.35
C VAL A 32 4.26 7.50 -0.71
N VAL A 33 3.81 6.39 -0.12
CA VAL A 33 4.34 5.05 -0.42
C VAL A 33 4.08 4.67 -1.87
N GLY A 34 2.86 4.91 -2.38
CA GLY A 34 2.52 4.66 -3.77
C GLY A 34 3.38 5.47 -4.73
N PHE A 35 3.60 6.76 -4.44
CA PHE A 35 4.46 7.63 -5.24
C PHE A 35 5.90 7.13 -5.25
N LEU A 36 6.52 6.90 -4.08
CA LEU A 36 7.89 6.39 -3.99
C LEU A 36 8.04 5.03 -4.69
N GLY A 37 7.05 4.14 -4.50
CA GLY A 37 7.00 2.83 -5.16
C GLY A 37 6.95 2.94 -6.68
N LEU A 38 6.16 3.88 -7.22
CA LEU A 38 6.10 4.14 -8.66
C LEU A 38 7.45 4.59 -9.21
N PHE A 39 8.11 5.57 -8.60
CA PHE A 39 9.42 6.03 -9.08
C PHE A 39 10.49 4.95 -8.94
N TYR A 40 10.46 4.17 -7.87
CA TYR A 40 11.33 3.01 -7.72
C TYR A 40 11.11 2.01 -8.86
N TRP A 41 9.85 1.68 -9.16
CA TRP A 41 9.50 0.77 -10.25
C TRP A 41 9.96 1.30 -11.61
N LEU A 42 9.67 2.56 -11.94
CA LEU A 42 10.07 3.17 -13.21
C LEU A 42 11.59 3.18 -13.40
N ASN A 43 12.36 3.40 -12.33
CA ASN A 43 13.82 3.31 -12.36
C ASN A 43 14.31 1.88 -12.65
N MET A 44 13.69 0.87 -12.04
CA MET A 44 13.99 -0.52 -12.35
C MET A 44 13.64 -0.87 -13.80
N GLN A 45 12.44 -0.47 -14.25
CA GLN A 45 11.98 -0.69 -15.61
C GLN A 45 12.94 -0.08 -16.63
N LYS A 46 13.38 1.17 -16.40
CA LYS A 46 14.41 1.84 -17.24
C LYS A 46 15.70 1.01 -17.31
N LYS A 47 16.18 0.49 -16.17
CA LYS A 47 17.39 -0.34 -16.11
C LYS A 47 17.23 -1.64 -16.89
N PHE A 48 16.09 -2.31 -16.76
CA PHE A 48 15.84 -3.57 -17.46
C PHE A 48 15.62 -3.38 -18.96
N ASN A 49 14.91 -2.33 -19.37
CA ASN A 49 14.74 -1.98 -20.78
C ASN A 49 16.09 -1.66 -21.44
N LYS A 50 16.97 -0.91 -20.76
CA LYS A 50 18.32 -0.64 -21.27
C LYS A 50 19.12 -1.93 -21.49
N LYS A 51 19.09 -2.85 -20.52
CA LYS A 51 19.76 -4.15 -20.65
C LYS A 51 19.19 -4.98 -21.80
N ALA A 52 17.88 -5.01 -21.95
CA ALA A 52 17.23 -5.74 -23.03
C ALA A 52 17.59 -5.15 -24.40
N GLN A 53 17.74 -3.82 -24.49
CA GLN A 53 18.20 -3.14 -25.69
C GLN A 53 19.65 -3.52 -26.04
N GLU A 54 20.56 -3.50 -25.06
CA GLU A 54 21.97 -3.92 -25.24
C GLU A 54 22.08 -5.39 -25.69
N GLN A 55 21.15 -6.24 -25.25
CA GLN A 55 21.12 -7.66 -25.58
C GLN A 55 20.29 -7.99 -26.84
N ASN A 56 19.70 -6.99 -27.51
CA ASN A 56 18.73 -7.19 -28.60
C ASN A 56 17.55 -8.11 -28.24
N THR A 57 17.14 -8.12 -26.96
CA THR A 57 16.01 -8.90 -26.43
C THR A 57 14.81 -8.02 -26.03
N LEU A 58 14.90 -6.71 -26.29
CA LEU A 58 13.78 -5.78 -26.08
C LEU A 58 12.61 -6.19 -27.00
N ARG A 59 11.42 -6.35 -26.42
CA ARG A 59 10.19 -6.74 -27.11
C ARG A 59 9.24 -5.57 -27.27
#